data_AF-A0A6B9CII6-F1
#
_entry.id   AF-A0A6B9CII6-F1
#
_cell.length_a   1.000
_cell.length_b   1.000
_cell.length_c   1.000
_cell.angle_alpha   90.00
_cell.angle_beta   90.00
_cell.angle_gamma   90.00
#
_symmetry.space_group_name_H-M   'P 1'
#
loop_
_entity.id
_entity.type
_entity.pdbx_description
1 polymer ?
#
loop_
_entity_poly.entity_id
_entity_poly.type
_entity_poly.pdbx_seq_one_letter_code
_entity_poly.pdbx_strand_id
1 'polypeptide(L)'
;MKSLVQIAPFVLILLSFETVNAKMTMDQIKNTLKPFKTSCLKKTGVDIDLVDGTKSGHFPEERSLMCFTKCVMQMMKVAKNGEILINAMMQQVDLMMPDEYVDEMKSIITNCGPEANTKDDGCESAFTFAKCFYQSNSDIYFFP
;
A
#
# COMPACT_ATOMS: atom_id res chain seq x y z
N MET A 1 -29.15 20.80 38.15
CA MET A 1 -28.81 21.82 37.12
C MET A 1 -27.32 22.02 36.89
N LYS A 2 -26.44 21.98 37.92
CA LYS A 2 -24.98 22.13 37.72
C LYS A 2 -24.35 21.05 36.83
N SER A 3 -24.85 19.80 36.88
CA SER A 3 -24.33 18.70 36.08
C SER A 3 -24.65 18.79 34.58
N LEU A 4 -25.77 19.41 34.18
CA LEU A 4 -26.16 19.55 32.76
C LEU A 4 -25.25 20.56 32.02
N VAL A 5 -24.78 21.59 32.73
CA VAL A 5 -23.91 22.64 32.17
C VAL A 5 -22.49 22.13 31.90
N GLN A 6 -22.01 21.14 32.66
CA GLN A 6 -20.69 20.54 32.44
C GLN A 6 -20.66 19.50 31.31
N ILE A 7 -21.80 18.89 30.97
CA ILE A 7 -21.90 17.90 29.90
C ILE A 7 -21.94 18.59 28.52
N ALA A 8 -22.57 19.76 28.43
CA ALA A 8 -22.72 20.52 27.20
C ALA A 8 -21.40 20.81 26.44
N PRO A 9 -20.30 21.29 27.07
CA PRO A 9 -19.05 21.52 26.34
C PRO A 9 -18.35 20.22 25.91
N PHE A 10 -18.50 19.13 26.66
CA PHE A 10 -17.89 17.83 26.32
C PHE A 10 -18.60 17.19 25.10
N VAL A 11 -19.91 17.36 25.00
CA VAL A 11 -20.70 16.92 23.83
C VAL A 11 -20.40 17.77 22.60
N LEU A 12 -20.18 19.07 22.75
CA LEU A 12 -19.79 19.98 21.65
C LEU A 12 -18.40 19.66 21.06
N ILE A 13 -17.45 19.22 21.90
CA ILE A 13 -16.10 18.79 21.46
C ILE A 13 -16.16 17.46 20.70
N LEU A 14 -17.07 16.54 21.08
CA LEU A 14 -17.27 15.29 20.35
C LEU A 14 -17.94 15.48 18.98
N LEU A 15 -18.75 16.53 18.82
CA LEU A 15 -19.42 16.88 17.56
C LEU A 15 -18.50 17.63 16.57
N SER A 16 -17.31 18.07 16.99
CA SER A 16 -16.34 18.80 16.15
C SER A 16 -15.22 17.92 15.59
N PHE A 17 -15.31 16.60 15.77
CA PHE A 17 -14.61 15.66 14.87
C PHE A 17 -15.33 15.65 13.52
N GLU A 18 -15.26 16.76 12.81
CA GLU A 18 -15.34 16.70 11.36
C GLU A 18 -14.25 15.72 10.92
N THR A 19 -14.67 14.63 10.29
CA THR A 19 -13.76 13.67 9.68
C THR A 19 -12.99 14.40 8.60
N VAL A 20 -11.86 15.01 8.96
CA VAL A 20 -10.90 15.54 8.00
C VAL A 20 -10.42 14.34 7.21
N ASN A 21 -11.00 14.16 6.02
CA ASN A 21 -10.60 13.12 5.07
C ASN A 21 -9.32 13.61 4.38
N ALA A 22 -8.24 13.75 5.16
CA ALA A 22 -6.95 14.17 4.64
C ALA A 22 -6.33 13.00 3.89
N LYS A 23 -6.42 13.03 2.55
CA LYS A 23 -5.51 12.26 1.70
C LYS A 23 -4.07 12.57 2.10
N MET A 24 -3.21 11.58 1.94
CA MET A 24 -1.80 11.72 2.29
C MET A 24 -1.03 12.26 1.09
N THR A 25 -0.04 13.13 1.31
CA THR A 25 0.96 13.45 0.30
C THR A 25 1.82 12.21 -0.02
N MET A 26 2.46 12.19 -1.20
CA MET A 26 3.35 11.08 -1.57
C MET A 26 4.48 10.85 -0.56
N ASP A 27 5.01 11.91 0.04
CA ASP A 27 6.05 11.80 1.08
C ASP A 27 5.50 11.17 2.36
N GLN A 28 4.27 11.53 2.76
CA GLN A 28 3.62 10.88 3.90
C GLN A 28 3.35 9.40 3.62
N ILE A 29 2.92 9.03 2.40
CA ILE A 29 2.73 7.61 2.02
C ILE A 29 4.04 6.85 2.12
N LYS A 30 5.12 7.37 1.52
CA LYS A 30 6.46 6.76 1.61
C LYS A 30 6.90 6.60 3.07
N ASN A 31 6.66 7.60 3.91
CA ASN A 31 6.97 7.53 5.35
C ASN A 31 6.15 6.47 6.09
N THR A 32 4.86 6.34 5.78
CA THR A 32 3.98 5.30 6.34
C THR A 32 4.46 3.90 6.00
N LEU A 33 5.06 3.71 4.82
CA LEU A 33 5.53 2.41 4.36
C LEU A 33 6.94 2.05 4.86
N LYS A 34 7.73 3.00 5.40
CA LYS A 34 9.08 2.73 5.93
C LYS A 34 9.11 1.60 6.98
N PRO A 35 8.23 1.57 8.00
CA PRO A 35 8.19 0.47 8.96
C PRO A 35 7.87 -0.88 8.30
N PHE A 36 7.12 -0.87 7.19
CA PHE A 36 6.74 -2.08 6.47
C PHE A 36 7.94 -2.65 5.73
N LYS A 37 8.68 -1.80 5.02
CA LYS A 37 9.99 -2.14 4.44
C LYS A 37 10.91 -2.75 5.49
N THR A 38 11.16 -2.04 6.59
CA THR A 38 12.08 -2.51 7.65
C THR A 38 11.69 -3.87 8.21
N SER A 39 10.39 -4.08 8.50
CA SER A 39 9.87 -5.35 9.00
C SER A 39 10.06 -6.48 7.98
N CYS A 40 9.76 -6.21 6.70
CA CYS A 40 9.83 -7.22 5.64
C CYS A 40 11.27 -7.55 5.21
N LEU A 41 12.19 -6.58 5.23
CA LEU A 41 13.63 -6.84 5.06
C LEU A 41 14.11 -7.86 6.11
N LYS A 42 13.79 -7.62 7.38
CA LYS A 42 14.15 -8.53 8.47
C LYS A 42 13.52 -9.92 8.32
N LYS A 43 12.25 -10.00 7.92
CA LYS A 43 11.53 -11.28 7.80
C LYS A 43 12.00 -12.13 6.65
N THR A 44 12.40 -11.51 5.54
CA THR A 44 12.73 -12.21 4.29
C THR A 44 14.22 -12.40 4.09
N GLY A 45 15.06 -11.57 4.74
CA GLY A 45 16.50 -11.57 4.53
C GLY A 45 16.91 -11.12 3.14
N VAL A 46 16.02 -10.47 2.38
CA VAL A 46 16.36 -9.90 1.07
C VAL A 46 17.39 -8.78 1.26
N ASP A 47 18.30 -8.68 0.30
CA ASP A 47 19.22 -7.55 0.21
C ASP A 47 18.43 -6.26 -0.07
N ILE A 48 18.77 -5.19 0.66
CA ILE A 48 18.15 -3.88 0.48
C ILE A 48 18.39 -3.33 -0.93
N ASP A 49 19.54 -3.64 -1.54
CA ASP A 49 19.89 -3.16 -2.87
C ASP A 49 18.99 -3.77 -3.95
N LEU A 50 18.55 -5.02 -3.76
CA LEU A 50 17.57 -5.66 -4.65
C LEU A 50 16.19 -4.99 -4.53
N VAL A 51 15.80 -4.61 -3.32
CA VAL A 51 14.54 -3.90 -3.08
C VAL A 51 14.57 -2.50 -3.70
N ASP A 52 15.61 -1.72 -3.41
CA ASP A 52 15.74 -0.36 -3.92
C ASP A 52 15.99 -0.31 -5.44
N GLY A 53 16.61 -1.36 -6.00
CA GLY A 53 16.76 -1.53 -7.45
C GLY A 53 15.44 -1.56 -8.21
N THR A 54 14.33 -1.99 -7.58
CA THR A 54 13.00 -2.01 -8.22
C THR A 54 12.52 -0.62 -8.65
N LYS A 55 12.95 0.44 -7.95
CA LYS A 55 12.63 1.85 -8.30
C LYS A 55 13.30 2.30 -9.59
N SER A 56 14.33 1.57 -10.03
CA SER A 56 15.04 1.80 -11.30
C SER A 56 14.72 0.72 -12.34
N GLY A 57 13.66 -0.07 -12.13
CA GLY A 57 13.24 -1.09 -13.07
C GLY A 57 14.02 -2.41 -12.99
N HIS A 58 14.88 -2.59 -11.98
CA HIS A 58 15.58 -3.84 -11.78
C HIS A 58 14.73 -4.82 -10.95
N PHE A 59 14.16 -5.81 -11.62
CA PHE A 59 13.30 -6.85 -11.04
C PHE A 59 13.90 -8.25 -11.27
N PRO A 60 15.00 -8.61 -10.61
CA PRO A 60 15.57 -9.95 -10.71
C PRO A 60 14.61 -10.96 -10.07
N GLU A 61 14.53 -12.16 -10.62
CA GLU A 61 13.63 -13.22 -10.15
C GLU A 61 14.19 -13.93 -8.91
N GLU A 62 14.47 -13.13 -7.87
CA GLU A 62 15.00 -13.59 -6.59
C GLU A 62 13.86 -13.90 -5.61
N ARG A 63 13.86 -15.12 -5.06
CA ARG A 63 12.77 -15.59 -4.19
C ARG A 63 12.56 -14.68 -2.97
N SER A 64 13.64 -14.18 -2.38
CA SER A 64 13.61 -13.27 -1.24
C SER A 64 12.95 -11.93 -1.57
N LEU A 65 13.22 -11.38 -2.76
CA LEU A 65 12.59 -10.16 -3.27
C LEU A 65 11.10 -10.36 -3.56
N MET A 66 10.74 -11.49 -4.19
CA MET A 66 9.33 -11.83 -4.42
C MET A 66 8.55 -11.96 -3.10
N CYS A 67 9.13 -12.60 -2.09
CA CYS A 67 8.45 -12.75 -0.81
C CYS A 67 8.49 -11.45 0.02
N PHE A 68 9.43 -10.55 -0.24
CA PHE A 68 9.42 -9.20 0.31
C PHE A 68 8.20 -8.41 -0.19
N THR A 69 7.91 -8.41 -1.49
CA THR A 69 6.73 -7.71 -2.02
C THR A 69 5.45 -8.25 -1.42
N LYS A 70 5.30 -9.58 -1.33
CA LYS A 70 4.18 -10.23 -0.63
C LYS A 70 4.06 -9.77 0.82
N CYS A 71 5.16 -9.76 1.57
CA CYS A 71 5.16 -9.34 2.97
C CYS A 71 4.63 -7.92 3.14
N VAL A 72 5.08 -6.98 2.30
CA VAL A 72 4.62 -5.58 2.35
C VAL A 72 3.13 -5.48 2.00
N MET A 73 2.66 -6.19 0.97
CA MET A 73 1.24 -6.21 0.58
C MET A 73 0.33 -6.82 1.65
N GLN A 74 0.80 -7.85 2.35
CA GLN A 74 0.09 -8.41 3.51
C GLN A 74 0.01 -7.41 4.67
N MET A 75 1.08 -6.64 4.91
CA MET A 75 1.07 -5.60 5.94
C MET A 75 0.12 -4.44 5.61
N MET A 76 0.00 -4.08 4.32
CA MET A 76 -1.02 -3.14 3.82
C MET A 76 -2.44 -3.72 3.84
N LYS A 77 -2.59 -5.02 4.17
CA LYS A 77 -3.85 -5.78 4.14
C LYS A 77 -4.49 -5.85 2.75
N VAL A 78 -3.69 -5.75 1.70
CA VAL A 78 -4.13 -5.87 0.29
C VAL A 78 -3.78 -7.21 -0.33
N ALA A 79 -3.15 -8.11 0.43
CA ALA A 79 -2.95 -9.50 0.05
C ALA A 79 -3.23 -10.41 1.24
N LYS A 80 -3.84 -11.57 0.98
CA LYS A 80 -4.12 -12.59 2.01
C LYS A 80 -4.14 -13.97 1.36
N ASN A 81 -3.66 -14.98 2.07
CA ASN A 81 -3.64 -16.38 1.61
C ASN A 81 -2.94 -16.62 0.25
N GLY A 82 -2.07 -15.71 -0.17
CA GLY A 82 -1.36 -15.80 -1.46
C GLY A 82 -2.05 -15.08 -2.61
N GLU A 83 -3.24 -14.52 -2.39
CA GLU A 83 -3.97 -13.76 -3.40
C GLU A 83 -3.92 -12.26 -3.13
N ILE A 84 -3.94 -11.48 -4.21
CA ILE A 84 -4.13 -10.04 -4.19
C ILE A 84 -5.62 -9.72 -4.08
N LEU A 85 -5.96 -8.90 -3.09
CA LEU A 85 -7.32 -8.46 -2.82
C LEU A 85 -7.60 -7.15 -3.57
N ILE A 86 -8.00 -7.25 -4.83
CA ILE A 86 -8.24 -6.08 -5.72
C ILE A 86 -9.13 -5.02 -5.06
N ASN A 87 -10.27 -5.43 -4.49
CA ASN A 87 -11.19 -4.49 -3.83
C ASN A 87 -10.53 -3.78 -2.63
N ALA A 88 -9.68 -4.47 -1.86
CA ALA A 88 -8.96 -3.86 -0.75
C ALA A 88 -7.89 -2.88 -1.24
N MET A 89 -7.23 -3.15 -2.37
CA MET A 89 -6.33 -2.18 -3.00
C MET A 89 -7.08 -0.92 -3.42
N MET A 90 -8.21 -1.06 -4.11
CA MET A 90 -9.03 0.07 -4.52
C MET A 90 -9.43 0.93 -3.31
N GLN A 91 -9.83 0.30 -2.21
CA GLN A 91 -10.16 0.99 -0.96
C GLN A 91 -8.96 1.70 -0.33
N GLN A 92 -7.77 1.09 -0.33
CA GLN A 92 -6.57 1.74 0.19
C GLN A 92 -6.14 2.94 -0.67
N VAL A 93 -6.34 2.86 -1.99
CA VAL A 93 -6.12 3.99 -2.90
C VAL A 93 -7.07 5.13 -2.56
N ASP A 94 -8.36 4.83 -2.42
CA ASP A 94 -9.37 5.83 -2.05
C ASP A 94 -9.10 6.46 -0.68
N LEU A 95 -8.56 5.69 0.27
CA LEU A 95 -8.26 6.18 1.61
C LEU A 95 -6.99 7.03 1.67
N MET A 96 -5.92 6.61 1.00
CA MET A 96 -4.57 7.15 1.26
C MET A 96 -4.05 8.06 0.15
N MET A 97 -4.32 7.75 -1.12
CA MET A 97 -3.65 8.41 -2.24
C MET A 97 -4.13 9.86 -2.43
N PRO A 98 -3.23 10.80 -2.80
CA PRO A 98 -3.64 12.11 -3.30
C PRO A 98 -4.59 11.95 -4.49
N ASP A 99 -5.58 12.84 -4.58
CA ASP A 99 -6.67 12.72 -5.55
C ASP A 99 -6.16 12.68 -7.00
N GLU A 100 -5.08 13.41 -7.31
CA GLU A 100 -4.48 13.43 -8.65
C GLU A 100 -3.89 12.08 -9.10
N TYR A 101 -3.64 11.13 -8.20
CA TYR A 101 -3.10 9.80 -8.52
C TYR A 101 -4.14 8.68 -8.38
N VAL A 102 -5.34 8.96 -7.87
CA VAL A 102 -6.35 7.94 -7.57
C VAL A 102 -6.74 7.18 -8.84
N ASP A 103 -7.13 7.88 -9.90
CA ASP A 103 -7.62 7.25 -11.13
C ASP A 103 -6.53 6.43 -11.82
N GLU A 104 -5.31 6.96 -11.90
CA GLU A 104 -4.15 6.27 -12.47
C GLU A 104 -3.83 4.99 -11.67
N MET A 105 -3.82 5.07 -10.34
CA MET A 105 -3.55 3.91 -9.48
C MET A 105 -4.65 2.84 -9.62
N LYS A 106 -5.92 3.24 -9.72
CA LYS A 106 -7.03 2.31 -9.96
C LYS A 106 -6.93 1.64 -11.34
N SER A 107 -6.50 2.39 -12.36
CA SER A 107 -6.22 1.84 -13.69
C SER A 107 -5.13 0.76 -13.63
N ILE A 108 -4.03 1.04 -12.94
CA ILE A 108 -2.95 0.08 -12.73
C ILE A 108 -3.43 -1.17 -11.99
N ILE A 109 -4.21 -1.02 -10.91
CA ILE A 109 -4.76 -2.17 -10.18
C ILE A 109 -5.67 -3.02 -11.09
N THR A 110 -6.49 -2.38 -11.91
CA THR A 110 -7.40 -3.05 -12.86
C THR A 110 -6.64 -3.87 -13.89
N ASN A 111 -5.50 -3.36 -14.37
CA ASN A 111 -4.70 -4.02 -15.40
C ASN A 111 -3.77 -5.10 -14.81
N CYS A 112 -3.10 -4.79 -13.70
CA CYS A 112 -2.06 -5.65 -13.11
C CYS A 112 -2.60 -6.71 -12.15
N GLY A 113 -3.70 -6.42 -11.44
CA GLY A 113 -4.27 -7.32 -10.44
C GLY A 113 -4.68 -8.68 -11.01
N PRO A 114 -5.45 -8.74 -12.12
CA PRO A 114 -5.85 -9.98 -12.74
C PRO A 114 -4.67 -10.84 -13.20
N GLU A 115 -3.66 -10.24 -13.84
CA GLU A 115 -2.44 -10.96 -14.26
C GLU A 115 -1.70 -11.54 -13.05
N ALA A 116 -1.51 -10.75 -12.01
CA ALA A 116 -0.83 -11.20 -10.80
C ALA A 116 -1.56 -12.37 -10.10
N ASN A 117 -2.88 -12.38 -10.13
CA ASN A 117 -3.69 -13.47 -9.55
C ASN A 117 -3.73 -14.75 -10.42
N THR A 118 -3.07 -14.77 -11.59
CA THR A 118 -2.85 -16.02 -12.35
C THR A 118 -1.72 -16.88 -11.78
N LYS A 119 -0.93 -16.35 -10.84
CA LYS A 119 0.20 -17.06 -10.23
C LYS A 119 -0.28 -17.90 -9.05
N ASP A 120 0.16 -19.16 -9.01
CA ASP A 120 -0.17 -20.09 -7.92
C ASP A 120 0.57 -19.76 -6.62
N ASP A 121 1.77 -19.18 -6.72
CA ASP A 121 2.55 -18.77 -5.57
C ASP A 121 2.33 -17.30 -5.23
N GLY A 122 1.98 -17.02 -3.97
CA GLY A 122 1.69 -15.66 -3.55
C GLY A 122 2.89 -14.69 -3.53
N CYS A 123 4.13 -15.17 -3.50
CA CYS A 123 5.30 -14.30 -3.67
C CYS A 123 5.44 -13.91 -5.14
N GLU A 124 5.29 -14.86 -6.05
CA GLU A 124 5.26 -14.59 -7.50
C GLU A 124 4.11 -13.68 -7.90
N SER A 125 2.92 -13.87 -7.32
CA SER A 125 1.76 -13.00 -7.52
C SER A 125 2.08 -11.54 -7.13
N ALA A 126 2.54 -11.32 -5.90
CA ALA A 126 2.89 -10.00 -5.40
C ALA A 126 4.02 -9.33 -6.22
N PHE A 127 5.02 -10.11 -6.62
CA PHE A 127 6.11 -9.64 -7.47
C PHE A 127 5.64 -9.26 -8.87
N THR A 128 4.78 -10.08 -9.49
CA THR A 128 4.18 -9.82 -10.80
C THR A 128 3.41 -8.51 -10.78
N PHE A 129 2.61 -8.27 -9.74
CA PHE A 129 1.90 -7.01 -9.56
C PHE A 129 2.86 -5.81 -9.46
N ALA A 130 3.89 -5.89 -8.61
CA ALA A 130 4.84 -4.79 -8.42
C ALA A 130 5.60 -4.45 -9.72
N LYS A 131 6.01 -5.49 -10.48
CA LYS A 131 6.66 -5.32 -11.78
C LYS A 131 5.72 -4.69 -12.82
N CYS A 132 4.48 -5.17 -12.92
CA CYS A 132 3.46 -4.59 -13.80
C CYS A 132 3.14 -3.14 -13.45
N PHE A 133 3.08 -2.81 -12.15
CA PHE A 133 2.91 -1.43 -11.68
C PHE A 133 4.04 -0.54 -12.23
N TYR A 134 5.31 -0.91 -12.00
CA TYR A 134 6.44 -0.15 -12.54
C TYR A 134 6.37 0.01 -14.06
N GLN A 135 6.03 -1.06 -14.80
CA GLN A 135 5.93 -1.04 -16.25
C GLN A 135 4.77 -0.18 -16.77
N SER A 136 3.67 -0.11 -16.02
CA SER A 136 2.51 0.69 -16.40
C SER A 136 2.81 2.18 -16.26
N ASN A 137 3.42 2.58 -15.14
CA ASN A 137 3.80 3.97 -14.91
C ASN A 137 4.90 4.06 -13.84
N SER A 138 6.15 4.16 -14.29
CA SER A 138 7.31 4.25 -13.41
C SER A 138 7.41 5.58 -12.65
N ASP A 139 6.80 6.66 -13.17
CA ASP A 139 6.89 8.00 -12.56
C ASP A 139 6.17 8.08 -11.22
N ILE A 140 5.16 7.23 -11.04
CA ILE A 140 4.38 7.15 -9.80
C ILE A 140 4.68 5.89 -8.99
N TYR A 141 5.69 5.09 -9.38
CA TYR A 141 6.06 3.88 -8.65
C TYR A 141 6.66 4.22 -7.28
N PHE A 142 5.99 3.79 -6.20
CA PHE A 142 6.39 4.10 -4.82
C PHE A 142 6.55 2.86 -3.93
N PHE A 143 6.52 1.66 -4.49
CA PHE A 143 6.59 0.43 -3.68
C PHE A 143 7.86 0.43 -2.81
N PRO A 144 7.78 0.04 -1.51
CA PRO A 144 8.83 0.32 -0.52
C PRO A 144 10.16 -0.39 -0.78
#